data_AF-A0A6J7ALZ7-F1
#
_entry.id   AF-A0A6J7ALZ7-F1
#
_cell.length_a   1.000
_cell.length_b   1.000
_cell.length_c   1.000
_cell.angle_alpha   90.00
_cell.angle_beta   90.00
_cell.angle_gamma   90.00
#
_symmetry.space_group_name_H-M   'P 1'
#
loop_
_entity.id
_entity.type
_entity.pdbx_description
1 polymer ?
#
loop_
_entity_poly.entity_id
_entity_poly.type
_entity_poly.pdbx_seq_one_letter_code
_entity_poly.pdbx_strand_id
1 'polypeptide(L)' 'MSPVITAALFSAAGEIAKTEGLDGYRSVFNTGASVGQSVFHAHLHLLGGRSFTWPPG' A
#
# COMPACT_ATOMS: atom_id res chain seq x y z
N MET A 1 -14.47 -5.91 4.18
CA MET A 1 -13.59 -4.83 4.68
C MET A 1 -14.44 -3.57 4.81
N SER A 2 -14.29 -2.78 5.88
CA SER A 2 -15.10 -1.58 6.09
C SER A 2 -14.69 -0.48 5.11
N PRO A 3 -15.60 0.08 4.29
CA PRO A 3 -15.28 1.15 3.35
C PRO A 3 -14.66 2.38 4.04
N VAL A 4 -15.13 2.69 5.26
CA VAL A 4 -14.63 3.80 6.06
C VAL A 4 -13.18 3.59 6.48
N ILE A 5 -12.85 2.39 6.97
CA ILE A 5 -11.48 2.06 7.41
C ILE A 5 -10.54 2.02 6.20
N THR A 6 -10.98 1.42 5.09
CA THR A 6 -10.17 1.40 3.86
C THR A 6 -9.89 2.82 3.36
N ALA A 7 -10.89 3.70 3.32
CA ALA A 7 -10.69 5.10 2.95
C ALA A 7 -9.68 5.81 3.88
N ALA A 8 -9.79 5.59 5.20
CA ALA A 8 -8.85 6.15 6.17
C ALA A 8 -7.40 5.67 5.93
N LEU A 9 -7.20 4.39 5.59
CA LEU A 9 -5.88 3.85 5.23
C LEU A 9 -5.30 4.53 3.98
N PHE A 10 -6.12 4.76 2.95
CA PHE A 10 -5.66 5.47 1.74
C PHE A 10 -5.31 6.93 2.03
N SER A 11 -6.09 7.63 2.85
CA SER A 11 -5.77 9.00 3.27
C SER A 11 -4.45 9.05 4.04
N ALA A 12 -4.27 8.19 5.04
CA ALA A 12 -3.04 8.10 5.82
C ALA A 12 -1.82 7.79 4.92
N ALA A 13 -1.97 6.86 3.97
CA ALA A 13 -0.91 6.54 3.03
C ALA A 13 -0.50 7.74 2.16
N GLY A 14 -1.48 8.54 1.68
CA GLY A 14 -1.21 9.74 0.90
C GLY A 14 -0.51 10.84 1.72
N GLU A 15 -0.92 11.03 2.99
CA GLU A 15 -0.29 11.98 3.91
C GLU A 15 1.16 11.60 4.21
N ILE A 16 1.41 10.31 4.47
CA ILE A 16 2.77 9.78 4.68
C ILE A 16 3.60 9.96 3.40
N ALA A 17 3.08 9.58 2.23
CA ALA A 17 3.79 9.72 0.97
C ALA A 17 4.21 11.16 0.67
N LYS A 18 3.32 12.13 0.95
CA LYS A 18 3.64 13.55 0.83
C LYS A 18 4.73 13.98 1.81
N THR A 19 4.66 13.53 3.06
CA THR A 19 5.65 13.84 4.10
C THR A 19 7.03 13.28 3.75
N GLU A 20 7.07 12.10 3.16
CA GLU A 20 8.29 11.43 2.67
C GLU A 20 8.79 11.99 1.31
N GLY A 21 8.12 13.00 0.75
CA GLY A 21 8.55 13.64 -0.51
C GLY A 21 8.47 12.72 -1.74
N LEU A 22 7.51 11.79 -1.75
CA LEU A 22 7.35 10.84 -2.87
C LEU A 22 6.61 11.48 -4.05
N ASP A 23 7.25 11.55 -5.22
CA ASP A 23 6.63 12.02 -6.47
C ASP A 23 5.53 11.07 -6.99
N GLY A 24 5.55 9.82 -6.55
CA GLY A 24 4.56 8.79 -6.85
C GLY A 24 4.76 7.58 -5.96
N TYR A 25 3.69 6.82 -5.73
CA TYR A 25 3.70 5.65 -4.87
C TYR A 25 2.73 4.56 -5.35
N ARG A 26 2.93 3.34 -4.86
CA ARG A 26 2.04 2.19 -5.06
C ARG A 26 1.54 1.72 -3.71
N SER A 27 0.22 1.57 -3.59
CA SER A 27 -0.41 0.91 -2.45
C SER A 27 -0.73 -0.55 -2.80
N VAL A 28 -0.38 -1.49 -1.93
CA VAL A 28 -0.62 -2.93 -2.15
C VAL A 28 -1.28 -3.57 -0.93
N PHE A 29 -2.29 -4.39 -1.18
CA PHE A 29 -2.85 -5.33 -0.20
C PHE A 29 -2.64 -6.75 -0.72
N ASN A 30 -2.03 -7.61 0.10
CA ASN A 30 -1.90 -9.03 -0.19
C ASN A 30 -2.96 -9.81 0.59
N THR A 31 -3.66 -10.73 -0.10
CA THR A 31 -4.62 -11.64 0.53
C THR A 31 -4.25 -13.07 0.16
N GLY A 32 -3.75 -13.83 1.14
CA GLY A 32 -3.29 -15.20 0.98
C GLY A 32 -1.77 -15.34 0.86
N ALA A 33 -1.26 -16.50 1.28
CA ALA A 33 0.17 -16.79 1.29
C ALA A 33 0.79 -16.83 -0.12
N SER A 34 0.04 -17.27 -1.13
CA SER A 34 0.51 -17.38 -2.53
C SER A 34 0.85 -16.03 -3.16
N VAL A 35 0.34 -14.94 -2.60
CA VAL A 35 0.61 -13.55 -3.04
C VAL A 35 1.47 -12.80 -2.01
N GLY A 36 2.17 -13.52 -1.14
CA GLY A 36 3.16 -12.94 -0.22
C GLY A 36 2.60 -12.34 1.07
N GLN A 37 1.37 -12.67 1.48
CA GLN A 37 0.90 -12.30 2.82
C GLN A 37 1.59 -13.15 3.89
N SER A 38 2.49 -12.54 4.68
CA SER A 38 3.18 -13.19 5.79
C SER A 38 2.47 -13.00 7.14
N VAL A 39 1.82 -11.85 7.34
CA VAL A 39 1.02 -11.54 8.53
C VAL A 39 -0.46 -11.50 8.16
N PHE A 40 -1.26 -12.36 8.81
CA PHE A 40 -2.68 -12.52 8.54
C PHE A 40 -3.55 -11.49 9.28
N HIS A 41 -3.18 -10.22 9.09
CA HIS A 41 -3.94 -9.04 9.48
C HIS A 41 -4.00 -8.12 8.26
N ALA A 42 -5.11 -7.43 8.01
CA ALA A 42 -5.20 -6.53 6.86
C ALA A 42 -4.22 -5.36 7.02
N HIS A 43 -3.33 -5.16 6.05
CA HIS A 43 -2.36 -4.06 6.06
C HIS A 43 -2.12 -3.54 4.64
N LEU A 44 -1.94 -2.23 4.53
CA LEU A 44 -1.59 -1.54 3.29
C LEU A 44 -0.07 -1.36 3.25
N HIS A 45 0.58 -1.88 2.22
CA HIS A 45 1.96 -1.50 1.91
C HIS A 45 1.96 -0.19 1.14
N LEU A 46 2.76 0.78 1.59
CA LEU A 46 3.06 2.01 0.85
C LEU A 46 4.49 1.91 0.32
N LEU A 47 4.65 1.85 -1.00
CA LEU A 47 5.96 1.76 -1.65
C LEU A 47 6.19 2.99 -2.54
N GLY A 48 7.37 3.60 -2.47
CA GLY A 48 7.79 4.67 -3.38
C GLY A 48 9.30 4.88 -3.39
N GLY A 49 9.75 6.02 -3.93
CA GLY A 49 11.16 6.42 -3.95
C GLY A 49 12.00 5.80 -5.08
N ARG A 50 11.35 5.08 -6.01
CA ARG A 50 11.97 4.53 -7.23
C ARG A 50 10.92 4.27 -8.29
N SER A 51 11.36 4.10 -9.54
CA SER A 51 10.50 3.59 -10.61
C SER A 51 10.09 2.14 -10.32
N PHE A 52 8.81 1.83 -10.57
CA PHE A 52 8.29 0.47 -10.50
C PHE A 52 8.05 -0.09 -11.90
N THR A 53 8.22 -1.39 -12.01
CA THR A 53 7.87 -2.15 -13.21
C THR A 53 6.42 -2.63 -13.14
N TRP A 54 5.96 -3.14 -14.28
CA TRP A 54 4.71 -3.85 -14.44
C TRP A 54 5.00 -5.20 -15.13
N PRO A 55 4.43 -6.34 -14.66
CA PRO A 55 3.47 -6.48 -13.56
C PRO A 55 4.08 -6.18 -12.17
N PRO A 56 3.24 -5.91 -11.16
CA PRO A 56 3.68 -5.43 -9.84
C PRO A 56 4.06 -6.60 -8.90
N GLY A 57 4.94 -7.48 -9.38
CA GLY A 57 5.08 -8.84 -8.86
C GLY A 57 4.28 -9.80 -9.72
#